data_AF-U2V178-F1
#
_entry.id   AF-U2V178-F1
#
_cell.length_a   1.000
_cell.length_b   1.000
_cell.length_c   1.000
_cell.angle_alpha   90.00
_cell.angle_beta   90.00
_cell.angle_gamma   90.00
#
_symmetry.space_group_name_H-M   'P 1'
#
loop_
_entity.id
_entity.type
_entity.pdbx_description
1 polymer ?
#
loop_
_entity_poly.entity_id
_entity_poly.type
_entity_poly.pdbx_seq_one_letter_code
_entity_poly.pdbx_strand_id
1 'polypeptide(L)' 'MSKEDAAHALLHCVRSMPRLGKEPEEHVGIGYDASGRLIEVVAIRNAAGDWLIKHAQTPPQERIKRELGFGRRKP' A
#
# COMPACT_ATOMS: atom_id res chain seq x y z
N MET A 1 -9.79 -6.30 -7.38
CA MET A 1 -10.48 -5.25 -6.60
C MET A 1 -10.87 -4.12 -7.53
N SER A 2 -11.75 -3.20 -7.14
CA SER A 2 -12.07 -2.03 -7.96
C SER A 2 -11.05 -0.89 -7.74
N LYS A 3 -11.11 0.18 -8.55
CA LYS A 3 -10.25 1.36 -8.33
C LYS A 3 -10.61 2.06 -7.01
N GLU A 4 -11.89 2.08 -6.68
CA GLU A 4 -12.44 2.63 -5.45
C GLU A 4 -11.95 1.85 -4.22
N ASP A 5 -11.90 0.52 -4.29
CA ASP A 5 -11.33 -0.32 -3.22
C ASP A 5 -9.86 0.06 -2.94
N ALA A 6 -9.06 0.23 -4.00
CA ALA A 6 -7.65 0.58 -3.87
C ALA A 6 -7.46 2.02 -3.34
N ALA A 7 -8.27 2.98 -3.81
CA ALA A 7 -8.27 4.34 -3.31
C ALA A 7 -8.66 4.40 -1.83
N HIS A 8 -9.70 3.65 -1.44
CA HIS A 8 -10.12 3.52 -0.05
C HIS A 8 -9.01 2.92 0.81
N ALA A 9 -8.35 1.85 0.35
CA ALA A 9 -7.23 1.26 1.07
C ALA A 9 -6.02 2.20 1.21
N LEU A 10 -5.74 3.03 0.20
CA LEU A 10 -4.69 4.05 0.31
C LEU A 10 -5.03 5.11 1.36
N LEU A 11 -6.28 5.59 1.39
CA LEU A 11 -6.76 6.56 2.37
C LEU A 11 -6.79 5.98 3.79
N HIS A 12 -7.14 4.69 3.91
CA HIS A 12 -7.27 3.95 5.16
C HIS A 12 -6.10 2.98 5.39
N CYS A 13 -4.89 3.43 5.08
CA CYS A 13 -3.67 2.65 5.32
C CYS A 13 -3.44 2.42 6.82
N VAL A 14 -3.26 1.14 7.19
CA VAL A 14 -2.84 0.73 8.53
C VAL A 14 -1.36 1.01 8.73
N ARG A 15 -0.56 0.76 7.69
CA ARG A 15 0.87 1.05 7.68
C ARG A 15 1.35 1.30 6.26
N SER A 16 2.24 2.27 6.10
CA SER A 16 2.90 2.58 4.84
C SER A 16 4.35 2.99 5.07
N MET A 17 5.15 2.95 4.01
CA MET A 17 6.50 3.50 4.00
C MET A 17 6.91 3.95 2.59
N PRO A 18 7.79 4.96 2.48
CA PRO A 18 8.49 5.23 1.23
C PRO A 18 9.52 4.14 0.92
N ARG A 19 9.66 3.82 -0.36
CA ARG A 19 10.77 3.05 -0.93
C ARG A 19 11.77 4.04 -1.52
N LEU A 20 12.78 4.38 -0.72
CA LEU A 20 13.84 5.30 -1.11
C LEU A 20 14.66 4.74 -2.30
N GLY A 21 15.21 5.64 -3.11
CA GLY A 21 16.08 5.28 -4.24
C GLY A 21 15.35 4.96 -5.55
N LYS A 22 14.06 5.29 -5.66
CA LYS A 22 13.31 5.30 -6.92
C LYS A 22 12.88 6.72 -7.27
N GLU A 23 12.87 7.03 -8.57
CA GLU A 23 12.35 8.30 -9.09
C GLU A 23 11.20 8.01 -10.08
N PRO A 24 9.96 8.40 -9.76
CA PRO A 24 9.49 9.01 -8.50
C PRO A 24 9.50 8.02 -7.33
N GLU A 25 9.60 8.55 -6.10
CA GLU A 25 9.59 7.73 -4.88
C GLU A 25 8.28 6.95 -4.75
N GLU A 26 8.38 5.63 -4.68
CA GLU A 26 7.21 4.78 -4.45
C GLU A 26 6.88 4.77 -2.96
N HIS A 27 5.59 4.82 -2.63
CA HIS A 27 5.07 4.48 -1.33
C HIS A 27 4.36 3.14 -1.40
N VAL A 28 4.71 2.24 -0.51
CA VAL A 28 3.99 0.98 -0.31
C VAL A 28 3.15 1.08 0.96
N GLY A 29 1.93 0.56 0.93
CA GLY A 29 1.04 0.52 2.08
C GLY A 29 0.19 -0.73 2.10
N ILE A 30 -0.33 -1.05 3.28
CA ILE A 30 -1.43 -2.00 3.48
C ILE A 30 -2.55 -1.25 4.19
N GLY A 31 -3.76 -1.27 3.62
CA GLY A 31 -4.96 -0.65 4.17
C GLY A 31 -6.19 -1.50 3.96
N TYR A 32 -7.34 -1.01 4.42
CA TYR A 32 -8.63 -1.68 4.29
C TYR A 32 -9.48 -1.07 3.17
N ASP A 33 -10.11 -1.93 2.37
CA ASP A 33 -11.24 -1.49 1.54
C ASP A 33 -12.52 -1.28 2.38
N ALA A 34 -13.59 -0.81 1.74
CA ALA A 34 -14.87 -0.55 2.39
C ALA A 34 -15.56 -1.82 2.95
N SER A 35 -15.14 -3.01 2.50
CA SER A 35 -15.64 -4.29 2.98
C SER A 35 -14.78 -4.89 4.11
N GLY A 36 -13.71 -4.20 4.51
CA GLY A 36 -12.80 -4.67 5.56
C GLY A 36 -11.76 -5.67 5.10
N ARG A 37 -11.55 -5.85 3.78
CA ARG A 37 -10.45 -6.67 3.27
C ARG A 37 -9.16 -5.86 3.26
N LEU A 38 -8.05 -6.52 3.61
CA LEU A 38 -6.73 -5.92 3.47
C LEU A 38 -6.32 -5.87 1.99
N ILE A 39 -5.78 -4.74 1.58
CA ILE A 39 -5.27 -4.47 0.25
C ILE A 39 -3.86 -3.87 0.39
N GLU A 40 -2.89 -4.43 -0.33
CA GLU A 40 -1.62 -3.74 -0.56
C GLU A 40 -1.79 -2.70 -1.66
N VAL A 41 -1.17 -1.54 -1.48
CA VAL A 41 -1.13 -0.47 -2.48
C VAL A 41 0.31 -0.03 -2.69
N VAL A 42 0.69 0.19 -3.94
CA VAL A 42 1.92 0.87 -4.33
C VAL A 42 1.52 2.12 -5.09
N ALA A 43 1.86 3.28 -4.55
CA ALA A 43 1.52 4.57 -5.12
C ALA A 43 2.76 5.45 -5.28
N ILE A 44 2.67 6.47 -6.13
CA ILE A 44 3.64 7.55 -6.21
C ILE A 44 2.92 8.87 -5.94
N ARG A 45 3.62 9.83 -5.35
CA ARG A 45 3.07 11.17 -5.14
C ARG A 45 3.58 12.10 -6.25
N ASN A 46 2.66 12.76 -6.95
CA ASN A 46 3.02 13.73 -7.98
C ASN A 46 3.39 15.09 -7.35
N ALA A 47 3.85 16.04 -8.17
CA ALA A 47 4.23 17.38 -7.71
C ALA A 47 3.03 18.21 -7.18
N ALA A 48 1.81 17.92 -7.64
CA ALA A 48 0.58 18.54 -7.14
C ALA A 48 0.14 17.96 -5.78
N GLY A 49 0.75 16.86 -5.35
CA GLY A 49 0.46 16.18 -4.10
C GLY A 49 -0.58 15.06 -4.20
N ASP A 50 -1.07 14.76 -5.41
CA ASP A 50 -1.96 13.64 -5.66
C ASP A 50 -1.21 12.32 -5.62
N TRP A 51 -1.95 11.27 -5.28
CA TRP A 51 -1.46 9.90 -5.31
C TRP A 51 -1.89 9.17 -6.56
N LEU A 52 -0.93 8.63 -7.31
CA LEU A 52 -1.18 7.70 -8.40
C LEU A 52 -0.91 6.28 -7.91
N ILE A 53 -1.95 5.46 -7.82
CA ILE A 53 -1.82 4.03 -7.50
C ILE A 53 -1.31 3.29 -8.74
N LYS A 54 -0.09 2.76 -8.66
CA LYS A 54 0.55 1.95 -9.71
C LYS A 54 0.09 0.50 -9.68
N HIS A 55 -0.11 -0.02 -8.47
CA HIS A 55 -0.47 -1.41 -8.24
C HIS A 55 -1.29 -1.52 -6.95
N ALA A 56 -2.29 -2.39 -6.97
CA ALA A 56 -3.01 -2.79 -5.78
C ALA A 56 -3.37 -4.28 -5.87
N GLN A 57 -3.32 -4.97 -4.72
CA GLN A 57 -3.64 -6.39 -4.68
C GLN A 57 -4.31 -6.77 -3.36
N THR A 58 -5.23 -7.73 -3.43
CA THR A 58 -5.85 -8.35 -2.27
C THR A 58 -5.88 -9.88 -2.45
N PRO A 59 -5.44 -10.69 -1.46
CA PRO A 59 -4.82 -10.26 -0.21
C PRO A 59 -3.39 -9.69 -0.41
N PRO A 60 -2.84 -8.96 0.59
CA PRO A 60 -1.46 -8.46 0.52
C PRO A 60 -0.44 -9.61 0.43
N GLN A 61 0.61 -9.41 -0.37
CA GLN A 61 1.69 -10.37 -0.52
C GLN A 61 2.53 -10.46 0.75
N GLU A 62 3.05 -11.66 1.05
CA GLU A 62 3.92 -11.88 2.21
C GLU A 62 5.18 -10.99 2.19
N ARG A 63 5.71 -10.69 0.99
CA ARG A 63 6.82 -9.75 0.83
C ARG A 63 6.46 -8.35 1.35
N ILE A 64 5.30 -7.81 0.95
CA ILE A 64 4.84 -6.48 1.36
C ILE A 64 4.53 -6.46 2.86
N LYS A 65 3.91 -7.52 3.38
CA LYS A 65 3.70 -7.68 4.83
C LYS A 65 5.02 -7.63 5.60
N ARG A 66 6.05 -8.36 5.16
CA ARG A 66 7.38 -8.36 5.80
C ARG A 66 8.05 -6.99 5.71
N GLU A 67 8.00 -6.35 4.55
CA GLU A 67 8.52 -5.00 4.33
C GLU A 67 7.89 -4.03 5.35
N LEU A 68 6.56 -4.08 5.51
CA LEU A 68 5.81 -3.28 6.49
C LEU A 68 5.83 -3.85 7.92
N GLY A 69 6.66 -4.86 8.22
CA GLY A 69 6.82 -5.38 9.59
C GLY A 69 5.60 -6.12 10.15
N PHE A 70 4.67 -6.58 9.31
CA PHE A 70 3.59 -7.52 9.67
C PHE A 70 4.05 -8.99 9.66
N GLY A 71 5.30 -9.25 9.28
CA GLY A 71 5.88 -10.58 9.38
C GLY A 71 5.94 -11.07 10.82
N ARG A 72 5.72 -12.37 11.05
CA ARG A 72 5.95 -13.00 12.36
C ARG A 72 7.40 -12.74 12.79
N ARG A 73 7.60 -12.20 13.99
CA ARG A 73 8.88 -12.35 14.70
C ARG A 73 9.09 -13.85 14.90
N LYS A 74 10.23 -14.39 14.47
CA LYS A 74 10.62 -15.74 14.90
C LYS A 74 10.82 -15.68 16.43
N PRO A 75 10.24 -16.61 17.20
CA PRO A 75 10.54 -16.73 18.62
C PRO A 75 12.03 -17.02 18.84
#